data_AF-A0A534ZYC4-F1
#
_entry.id   AF-A0A534ZYC4-F1
#
_cell.length_a   1.000
_cell.length_b   1.000
_cell.length_c   1.000
_cell.angle_alpha   90.00
_cell.angle_beta   90.00
_cell.angle_gamma   90.00
#
_symmetry.space_group_name_H-M   'P 1'
#
loop_
_entity.id
_entity.type
_entity.pdbx_description
1 polymer ?
#
loop_
_entity_poly.entity_id
_entity_poly.type
_entity_poly.pdbx_seq_one_letter_code
_entity_poly.pdbx_strand_id
1 'polypeptide(L)' 'HFGKGYKVLRGGSWATRPIAIRNTFRNWDLPQRRQIFAGFRCAADA' A
#
# COMPACT_ATOMS: atom_id res chain seq x y z
N HIS A 1 11.29 -13.81 1.88
CA HIS A 1 9.83 -14.07 1.85
C HIS A 1 9.16 -13.05 2.75
N PHE A 2 8.21 -12.24 2.26
CA PHE A 2 7.42 -11.41 3.17
C PHE A 2 6.74 -12.34 4.18
N GLY A 3 6.94 -12.10 5.48
CA GLY A 3 6.31 -12.89 6.53
C GLY A 3 4.80 -12.92 6.31
N LYS A 4 4.13 -14.04 6.65
CA LYS A 4 2.71 -14.29 6.35
C LYS A 4 1.74 -13.19 6.85
N GLY A 5 2.20 -12.24 7.66
CA GLY A 5 1.40 -11.13 8.20
C GLY A 5 1.38 -9.85 7.35
N TYR A 6 2.27 -9.64 6.38
CA TYR A 6 2.33 -8.38 5.64
C TYR A 6 1.19 -8.25 4.61
N LYS A 7 0.69 -7.02 4.44
CA LYS A 7 -0.30 -6.67 3.41
C LYS A 7 0.27 -5.66 2.44
N VAL A 8 -0.17 -5.75 1.19
CA VAL A 8 0.31 -4.90 0.10
C VAL A 8 -0.56 -3.65 0.01
N LEU A 9 0.10 -2.50 -0.17
CA LEU A 9 -0.52 -1.20 -0.39
C LEU A 9 -0.13 -0.69 -1.79
N ARG A 10 -1.04 0.04 -2.45
CA ARG A 10 -0.93 0.46 -3.85
C ARG A 10 -1.32 1.93 -4.00
N GLY A 11 -0.89 2.56 -5.09
CA GLY A 11 -1.28 3.93 -5.46
C GLY A 11 -0.43 5.05 -4.84
N GLY A 12 0.37 4.76 -3.81
CA GLY A 12 1.14 5.79 -3.11
C GLY A 12 0.26 6.71 -2.26
N SER A 13 0.86 7.78 -1.75
CA SER A 13 0.21 8.80 -0.93
C SER A 13 0.75 10.19 -1.32
N TRP A 14 0.22 11.25 -0.71
CA TRP A 14 0.68 12.62 -0.94
C TRP A 14 2.18 12.82 -0.65
N ALA A 15 2.77 12.01 0.24
CA ALA A 15 4.19 12.06 0.59
C ALA A 15 5.08 11.21 -0.36
N THR A 16 4.51 10.49 -1.31
CA THR A 16 5.26 9.62 -2.23
C THR A 16 5.90 10.43 -3.35
N ARG A 17 7.21 10.23 -3.58
CA ARG A 17 7.94 10.88 -4.69
C ARG A 17 7.39 10.40 -6.06
N PRO A 18 7.09 11.30 -7.01
CA PRO A 18 6.54 10.91 -8.33
C PRO A 18 7.42 9.92 -9.11
N ILE A 19 8.75 10.02 -9.01
CA ILE A 19 9.67 9.11 -9.71
C ILE A 19 9.64 7.67 -9.18
N ALA A 20 9.16 7.48 -7.95
CA ALA A 20 9.08 6.16 -7.33
C ALA A 20 7.78 5.42 -7.70
N ILE A 21 6.66 6.15 -7.88
CA ILE A 21 5.34 5.53 -8.07
C ILE A 21 5.17 5.00 -9.50
N ARG A 22 4.73 3.74 -9.60
CA ARG A 22 4.45 3.04 -10.86
C ARG A 22 3.27 2.09 -10.64
N ASN A 23 2.57 1.72 -11.70
CA ASN A 23 1.47 0.73 -11.62
C ASN A 23 1.92 -0.61 -11.03
N THR A 24 3.21 -0.95 -11.11
CA THR A 24 3.77 -2.18 -10.55
C THR A 24 4.33 -2.02 -9.13
N PHE A 25 4.49 -0.80 -8.60
CA PHE A 25 5.09 -0.55 -7.28
C PHE A 25 4.25 -1.09 -6.11
N ARG A 26 4.83 -1.96 -5.28
CA ARG A 26 4.16 -2.61 -4.14
C ARG A 26 4.77 -2.16 -2.82
N ASN A 27 4.09 -1.26 -2.11
CA ASN A 27 4.42 -0.99 -0.72
C ASN A 27 3.85 -2.10 0.18
N TRP A 28 4.35 -2.21 1.41
CA TRP A 28 3.95 -3.26 2.35
C TRP A 28 4.11 -2.80 3.80
N ASP A 29 3.21 -3.24 4.68
CA ASP A 29 3.36 -3.13 6.13
C ASP A 29 2.50 -4.19 6.83
N LEU A 30 2.69 -4.37 8.13
CA LEU A 30 1.83 -5.19 8.97
C LEU A 30 0.47 -4.48 9.17
N PRO A 31 -0.67 -5.21 9.17
CA PRO A 31 -2.01 -4.63 9.29
C PRO A 31 -2.23 -3.75 10.52
N GLN A 32 -1.50 -4.00 11.60
CA GLN A 32 -1.64 -3.27 12.86
C GLN A 32 -0.89 -1.94 12.84
N ARG A 33 0.03 -1.73 11.90
CA ARG A 33 0.85 -0.51 11.83
C ARG A 33 0.05 0.64 11.21
N ARG A 34 0.24 1.83 11.78
CA ARG A 34 -0.49 3.07 11.41
C ARG A 34 0.43 4.28 11.25
N GLN A 35 1.74 4.05 11.12
CA GLN A 35 2.74 5.12 11.00
C GLN A 35 2.80 5.72 9.59
N ILE A 36 2.40 4.95 8.57
CA ILE A 36 2.42 5.37 7.17
C ILE A 36 1.07 5.95 6.75
N PHE A 37 1.07 6.82 5.74
CA PHE A 37 -0.15 7.30 5.10
C PHE A 37 -0.81 6.19 4.27
N ALA A 38 -1.78 5.51 4.85
CA ALA A 38 -2.59 4.46 4.22
C ALA A 38 -4.09 4.79 4.32
N GLY A 39 -4.85 4.35 3.33
CA GLY A 39 -6.31 4.50 3.28
C GLY A 39 -6.96 3.33 2.51
N PHE A 40 -8.28 3.35 2.38
CA PHE A 40 -9.04 2.30 1.72
C PHE A 40 -9.69 2.81 0.43
N ARG A 41 -9.71 1.93 -0.58
CA ARG A 41 -10.56 2.04 -1.77
C ARG A 41 -11.46 0.82 -1.78
N CYS A 42 -12.77 1.02 -1.66
CA CYS A 42 -13.74 -0.07 -1.70
C CYS A 42 -13.81 -0.67 -3.11
N ALA A 43 -14.10 -1.96 -3.16
CA ALA A 43 -14.42 -2.71 -4.36
C ALA A 43 -15.65 -3.57 -4.06
N ALA A 44 -16.42 -3.88 -5.09
CA ALA A 44 -17.54 -4.81 -5.05
C ALA A 44 -17.40 -5.79 -6.21
N ASP A 45 -18.07 -6.93 -6.10
CA ASP A 45 -18.20 -7.85 -7.23
C ASP A 45 -18.93 -7.17 -8.39
N ALA A 46 -18.64 -7.63 -9.61
CA ALA A 46 -19.16 -7.07 -10.86
C ALA A 46 -20.65 -7.39 -11.07
#